data_AF-A0A7S1X3W7-F1
#
_entry.id   AF-A0A7S1X3W7-F1
#
_cell.length_a   1.000
_cell.length_b   1.000
_cell.length_c   1.000
_cell.angle_alpha   90.00
_cell.angle_beta   90.00
_cell.angle_gamma   90.00
#
_symmetry.space_group_name_H-M   'P 1'
#
loop_
_entity.id
_entity.type
_entity.pdbx_description
1 polymer ?
#
loop_
_entity_poly.entity_id
_entity_poly.type
_entity_poly.pdbx_seq_one_letter_code
_entity_poly.pdbx_strand_id
1 'polypeptide(L)'
;GDWEVRERLEPSDNSKSEAFKALQPLCSRLLLEADSKTTAKMLDALADKFSHIPRLGLSACTDYVLFPLGMMIVSAGQSFSPSDSQDTPAPPLSTMKNTHAAEAALRCTAQLLLCCCCQREDQALGLLERLAPLVALTHGQAGEELRLEALGCLNQLLLGISRSPSPEVALVLCQEDNAVMVGYLVSSLIKVADAEVGAGAVGSRAVR
;
A
#
# COMPACT_ATOMS: atom_id res chain seq x y z
N GLY A 1 -10.14 -23.52 -20.70
CA GLY A 1 -9.32 -23.16 -21.87
C GLY A 1 -8.32 -22.13 -21.43
N ASP A 2 -7.04 -22.36 -21.73
CA ASP A 2 -5.91 -21.42 -21.63
C ASP A 2 -5.32 -21.02 -20.26
N TRP A 3 -5.36 -21.88 -19.23
CA TRP A 3 -4.58 -21.63 -17.99
C TRP A 3 -3.43 -22.63 -17.74
N GLU A 4 -3.44 -23.80 -18.37
CA GLU A 4 -2.46 -24.87 -18.12
C GLU A 4 -1.10 -24.73 -18.84
N VAL A 5 -0.92 -23.69 -19.69
CA VAL A 5 0.34 -23.45 -20.41
C VAL A 5 0.92 -22.06 -20.09
N ARG A 6 0.73 -21.57 -18.86
CA ARG A 6 1.65 -20.57 -18.30
C ARG A 6 2.82 -21.32 -17.70
N GLU A 7 3.71 -21.75 -18.58
CA GLU A 7 5.13 -21.93 -18.27
C GLU A 7 5.53 -20.82 -17.31
N ARG A 8 6.12 -21.16 -16.16
CA ARG A 8 6.70 -20.17 -15.24
C ARG A 8 7.77 -19.43 -16.03
N LEU A 9 7.37 -18.35 -16.70
CA LEU A 9 8.25 -17.50 -17.45
C LEU A 9 9.09 -16.78 -16.41
N GLU A 10 10.17 -17.43 -16.00
CA GLU A 10 11.22 -16.81 -15.23
C GLU A 10 11.65 -15.55 -15.98
N PRO A 11 11.71 -14.40 -15.29
CA PRO A 11 12.10 -13.16 -15.93
C PRO A 11 13.49 -13.34 -16.53
N SER A 12 13.63 -13.09 -17.83
CA SER A 12 14.96 -13.12 -18.44
C SER A 12 15.88 -12.12 -17.73
N ASP A 13 17.16 -12.45 -17.57
CA ASP A 13 18.13 -11.57 -16.92
C ASP A 13 18.13 -10.16 -17.54
N ASN A 14 17.89 -10.06 -18.84
CA ASN A 14 17.74 -8.79 -19.56
C ASN A 14 16.52 -8.00 -19.07
N SER A 15 15.35 -8.63 -18.97
CA SER A 15 14.12 -7.95 -18.52
C SER A 15 14.22 -7.44 -17.08
N LYS A 16 14.84 -8.21 -16.18
CA LYS A 16 15.12 -7.81 -14.80
C LYS A 16 16.13 -6.66 -14.75
N SER A 17 17.21 -6.75 -15.52
CA SER A 17 18.25 -5.71 -15.59
C SER A 17 17.70 -4.39 -16.09
N GLU A 18 16.86 -4.42 -17.13
CA GLU A 18 16.21 -3.23 -17.69
C GLU A 18 15.23 -2.60 -16.70
N ALA A 19 14.37 -3.40 -16.06
CA ALA A 19 13.45 -2.92 -15.02
C ALA A 19 14.22 -2.29 -13.85
N PHE A 20 15.25 -2.96 -13.35
CA PHE A 20 16.07 -2.44 -12.25
C PHE A 20 16.74 -1.11 -12.63
N LYS A 21 17.37 -1.02 -13.81
CA LYS A 21 17.98 0.23 -14.31
C LYS A 21 16.97 1.37 -14.40
N ALA A 22 15.72 1.09 -14.78
CA ALA A 22 14.67 2.09 -14.88
C ALA A 22 14.16 2.56 -13.50
N LEU A 23 14.08 1.66 -12.52
CA LEU A 23 13.52 1.91 -11.18
C LEU A 23 14.56 2.45 -10.19
N GLN A 24 15.82 2.02 -10.30
CA GLN A 24 16.89 2.30 -9.35
C GLN A 24 17.08 3.79 -9.04
N PRO A 25 17.12 4.71 -10.03
CA PRO A 25 17.37 6.12 -9.75
C PRO A 25 16.27 6.75 -8.89
N LEU A 26 15.01 6.36 -9.11
CA LEU A 26 13.88 6.89 -8.35
C LEU A 26 13.84 6.29 -6.94
N CYS A 27 13.93 4.97 -6.81
CA CYS A 27 13.86 4.30 -5.51
C CYS A 27 15.03 4.70 -4.59
N SER A 28 16.25 4.82 -5.13
CA SER A 28 17.40 5.25 -4.35
C SER A 28 17.27 6.70 -3.88
N ARG A 29 16.72 7.58 -4.73
CA ARG A 29 16.50 8.97 -4.37
C ARG A 29 15.34 9.14 -3.38
N LEU A 30 14.28 8.32 -3.48
CA LEU A 30 13.16 8.32 -2.52
C LEU A 30 13.63 8.07 -1.08
N LEU A 31 14.66 7.23 -0.89
CA LEU A 31 15.23 6.97 0.44
C LEU A 31 16.04 8.13 1.02
N LEU A 32 16.47 9.07 0.17
CA LEU A 32 17.30 10.21 0.56
C LEU A 32 16.52 11.52 0.64
N GLU A 33 15.32 11.55 0.07
CA GLU A 33 14.50 12.75 -0.04
C GLU A 33 13.74 13.02 1.26
N ALA A 34 13.91 14.22 1.82
CA ALA A 34 13.25 14.64 3.05
C ALA A 34 12.03 15.54 2.79
N ASP A 35 11.95 16.15 1.60
CA ASP A 35 10.85 17.05 1.25
C ASP A 35 9.61 16.26 0.79
N SER A 36 8.48 16.50 1.46
CA SER A 36 7.24 15.76 1.24
C SER A 36 6.65 15.97 -0.16
N LYS A 37 6.75 17.19 -0.69
CA LYS A 37 6.22 17.55 -2.01
C LYS A 37 7.06 16.94 -3.13
N THR A 38 8.38 16.97 -2.98
CA THR A 38 9.32 16.35 -3.91
C THR A 38 9.16 14.84 -3.89
N THR A 39 9.02 14.25 -2.70
CA THR A 39 8.73 12.82 -2.52
C THR A 39 7.44 12.42 -3.23
N ALA A 40 6.34 13.17 -3.06
CA ALA A 40 5.08 12.90 -3.74
C ALA A 40 5.22 12.94 -5.28
N LYS A 41 5.88 13.95 -5.83
CA LYS A 41 6.15 14.03 -7.28
C LYS A 41 6.99 12.87 -7.80
N MET A 42 7.97 12.43 -7.01
CA MET A 42 8.80 11.28 -7.37
C MET A 42 8.02 9.97 -7.33
N LEU A 43 7.07 9.83 -6.41
CA LEU A 43 6.16 8.69 -6.32
C LEU A 43 5.18 8.66 -7.50
N ASP A 44 4.66 9.80 -7.93
CA ASP A 44 3.85 9.91 -9.14
C ASP A 44 4.67 9.50 -10.38
N ALA A 45 5.90 10.01 -10.52
CA ALA A 45 6.79 9.63 -11.61
C ALA A 45 7.19 8.14 -11.58
N LEU A 46 7.28 7.54 -10.39
CA LEU A 46 7.51 6.11 -10.22
C LEU A 46 6.29 5.29 -10.64
N ALA A 47 5.09 5.72 -10.24
CA ALA A 47 3.84 5.09 -10.62
C ALA A 47 3.63 5.08 -12.14
N ASP A 48 3.90 6.21 -12.81
CA ASP A 48 3.82 6.33 -14.27
C ASP A 48 4.75 5.32 -14.97
N LYS A 49 5.96 5.11 -14.44
CA LYS A 49 6.93 4.17 -15.00
C LYS A 49 6.47 2.72 -14.97
N PHE A 50 5.66 2.30 -14.01
CA PHE A 50 5.20 0.91 -13.93
C PHE A 50 4.45 0.47 -15.19
N SER A 51 3.73 1.38 -15.84
CA SER A 51 3.00 1.09 -17.09
C SER A 51 3.91 0.82 -18.30
N HIS A 52 5.17 1.28 -18.23
CA HIS A 52 6.15 1.17 -19.31
C HIS A 52 7.16 0.03 -19.10
N ILE A 53 7.19 -0.58 -17.93
CA ILE A 53 8.10 -1.68 -17.61
C ILE A 53 7.40 -3.02 -17.87
N PRO A 54 8.03 -3.98 -18.58
CA PRO A 54 7.47 -5.31 -18.75
C PRO A 54 7.11 -5.96 -17.41
N ARG A 55 5.91 -6.55 -17.32
CA ARG A 55 5.38 -7.12 -16.07
C ARG A 55 6.34 -8.09 -15.38
N LEU A 56 7.01 -8.96 -16.15
CA LEU A 56 7.99 -9.93 -15.62
C LEU A 56 9.21 -9.25 -15.00
N GLY A 57 9.74 -8.21 -15.65
CA GLY A 57 10.84 -7.41 -15.11
C GLY A 57 10.42 -6.66 -13.86
N LEU A 58 9.22 -6.07 -13.85
CA LEU A 58 8.68 -5.38 -12.69
C LEU A 58 8.46 -6.31 -11.49
N SER A 59 7.90 -7.52 -11.73
CA SER A 59 7.72 -8.53 -10.68
C SER A 59 9.03 -8.99 -10.06
N ALA A 60 10.12 -9.05 -10.86
CA ALA A 60 11.45 -9.39 -10.37
C ALA A 60 12.07 -8.29 -9.48
N CYS A 61 11.55 -7.07 -9.55
CA CYS A 61 12.00 -5.91 -8.80
C CYS A 61 11.00 -5.46 -7.72
N THR A 62 9.91 -6.21 -7.48
CA THR A 62 8.85 -5.81 -6.55
C THR A 62 9.37 -5.52 -5.15
N ASP A 63 10.22 -6.37 -4.57
CA ASP A 63 10.78 -6.14 -3.21
C ASP A 63 11.58 -4.84 -3.13
N TYR A 64 12.34 -4.54 -4.19
CA TYR A 64 13.15 -3.33 -4.26
C TYR A 64 12.29 -2.06 -4.27
N VAL A 65 11.14 -2.10 -4.95
CA VAL A 65 10.18 -1.00 -5.00
C VAL A 65 9.33 -0.92 -3.72
N LEU A 66 8.90 -2.06 -3.19
CA LEU A 66 8.08 -2.14 -1.98
C LEU A 66 8.83 -1.70 -0.72
N PHE A 67 10.15 -1.81 -0.68
CA PHE A 67 10.94 -1.39 0.48
C PHE A 67 10.75 0.10 0.84
N PRO A 68 11.07 1.08 -0.03
CA PRO A 68 10.86 2.49 0.28
C PRO A 68 9.38 2.83 0.50
N LEU A 69 8.47 2.24 -0.29
CA LEU A 69 7.02 2.46 -0.15
C LEU A 69 6.51 1.99 1.21
N GLY A 70 6.90 0.78 1.61
CA GLY A 70 6.55 0.19 2.89
C GLY A 70 7.03 1.03 4.08
N MET A 71 8.24 1.59 4.01
CA MET A 71 8.76 2.48 5.05
C MET A 71 7.89 3.74 5.23
N MET A 72 7.44 4.34 4.14
CA MET A 72 6.55 5.51 4.19
C MET A 72 5.17 5.16 4.76
N ILE A 73 4.61 4.02 4.35
CA ILE A 73 3.32 3.52 4.83
C ILE A 73 3.38 3.21 6.33
N VAL A 74 4.43 2.53 6.80
CA VAL A 74 4.61 2.24 8.24
C VAL A 74 4.76 3.51 9.05
N SER A 75 5.59 4.46 8.58
CA SER A 75 5.77 5.76 9.24
C SER A 75 4.46 6.54 9.35
N ALA A 76 3.64 6.49 8.30
CA ALA A 76 2.30 7.06 8.34
C ALA A 76 1.41 6.38 9.39
N GLY A 77 1.35 5.04 9.41
CA GLY A 77 0.56 4.30 10.40
C GLY A 77 0.96 4.61 11.85
N GLN A 78 2.26 4.71 12.12
CA GLN A 78 2.78 5.08 13.44
C GLN A 78 2.39 6.50 13.86
N SER A 79 2.22 7.42 12.90
CA SER A 79 1.82 8.80 13.18
C SER A 79 0.38 8.94 13.69
N PHE A 80 -0.46 7.91 13.50
CA PHE A 80 -1.84 7.87 13.96
C PHE A 80 -2.08 6.92 15.14
N SER A 81 -1.06 6.18 15.57
CA SER A 81 -1.17 5.35 16.75
C SER A 81 -1.30 6.25 17.99
N PRO A 82 -2.25 6.01 18.90
CA PRO A 82 -2.30 6.73 20.16
C PRO A 82 -1.00 6.45 20.93
N SER A 83 -0.16 7.47 21.09
CA SER A 83 1.00 7.40 21.97
C SER A 83 0.51 7.22 23.40
N ASP A 84 0.80 6.06 23.99
CA ASP A 84 0.39 5.66 25.34
C ASP A 84 1.12 6.43 26.47
N SER A 85 1.48 7.70 26.22
CA SER A 85 2.22 8.54 27.15
C SER A 85 1.30 9.64 27.68
N GLN A 86 0.69 9.36 28.84
CA GLN A 86 0.18 10.37 29.76
C GLN A 86 1.31 11.34 30.16
N ASP A 87 0.93 12.60 30.40
CA ASP A 87 1.72 13.69 31.02
C ASP A 87 2.78 14.42 30.19
N THR A 88 2.42 14.94 29.01
CA THR A 88 3.09 16.14 28.46
C THR A 88 2.07 17.01 27.71
N PRO A 89 2.14 18.36 27.82
CA PRO A 89 1.18 19.24 27.17
C PRO A 89 1.25 19.02 25.66
N ALA A 90 0.08 18.80 25.08
CA ALA A 90 -0.10 18.44 23.67
C ALA A 90 0.83 19.27 22.76
N PRO A 91 1.73 18.64 21.98
CA PRO A 91 2.39 19.37 20.92
C PRO A 91 1.32 19.78 19.90
N PRO A 92 1.35 21.03 19.41
CA PRO A 92 0.37 21.49 18.44
C PRO A 92 0.52 20.63 17.19
N LEU A 93 -0.59 20.05 16.71
CA LEU A 93 -0.85 19.67 15.32
C LEU A 93 0.39 19.69 14.41
N SER A 94 1.26 18.69 14.55
CA SER A 94 2.37 18.42 13.63
C SER A 94 2.21 17.05 12.93
N THR A 95 1.04 16.42 13.07
CA THR A 95 0.61 15.23 12.34
C THR A 95 0.42 15.47 10.83
N MET A 96 0.49 16.73 10.38
CA MET A 96 0.42 17.10 8.96
C MET A 96 1.69 16.82 8.15
N LYS A 97 2.82 16.42 8.76
CA LYS A 97 4.10 16.61 8.06
C LYS A 97 4.38 15.66 6.89
N ASN A 98 3.67 14.54 6.71
CA ASN A 98 3.87 13.68 5.53
C ASN A 98 2.62 12.92 5.03
N THR A 99 1.40 13.42 5.28
CA THR A 99 0.19 12.75 4.78
C THR A 99 0.18 12.66 3.25
N HIS A 100 0.64 13.70 2.54
CA HIS A 100 0.74 13.69 1.08
C HIS A 100 1.76 12.68 0.54
N ALA A 101 2.90 12.49 1.21
CA ALA A 101 3.88 11.48 0.81
C ALA A 101 3.33 10.07 1.05
N ALA A 102 2.59 9.86 2.15
CA ALA A 102 1.92 8.60 2.45
C ALA A 102 0.79 8.29 1.46
N GLU A 103 -0.07 9.26 1.16
CA GLU A 103 -1.11 9.18 0.11
C GLU A 103 -0.49 8.77 -1.23
N ALA A 104 0.56 9.48 -1.66
CA ALA A 104 1.26 9.16 -2.90
C ALA A 104 1.92 7.77 -2.85
N ALA A 105 2.44 7.34 -1.70
CA ALA A 105 3.05 6.02 -1.54
C ALA A 105 2.00 4.90 -1.61
N LEU A 106 0.82 5.10 -1.03
CA LEU A 106 -0.32 4.19 -1.14
C LEU A 106 -0.79 4.06 -2.57
N ARG A 107 -0.96 5.20 -3.27
CA ARG A 107 -1.35 5.22 -4.69
C ARG A 107 -0.30 4.54 -5.58
N CYS A 108 0.98 4.83 -5.34
CA CYS A 108 2.10 4.18 -6.03
C CYS A 108 2.09 2.66 -5.79
N THR A 109 1.84 2.23 -4.55
CA THR A 109 1.73 0.80 -4.20
C THR A 109 0.53 0.15 -4.90
N ALA A 110 -0.63 0.79 -4.92
CA ALA A 110 -1.81 0.30 -5.62
C ALA A 110 -1.53 0.15 -7.14
N GLN A 111 -0.84 1.12 -7.74
CA GLN A 111 -0.44 1.06 -9.15
C GLN A 111 0.56 -0.06 -9.42
N LEU A 112 1.52 -0.29 -8.52
CA LEU A 112 2.43 -1.43 -8.60
C LEU A 112 1.65 -2.75 -8.60
N LEU A 113 0.69 -2.90 -7.67
CA LEU A 113 -0.13 -4.11 -7.53
C LEU A 113 -1.02 -4.37 -8.76
N LEU A 114 -1.47 -3.31 -9.46
CA LEU A 114 -2.18 -3.43 -10.74
C LEU A 114 -1.28 -3.96 -11.87
N CYS A 115 -0.01 -3.55 -11.88
CA CYS A 115 0.96 -3.95 -12.89
C CYS A 115 1.51 -5.37 -12.63
N CYS A 116 1.81 -5.70 -11.38
CA CYS A 116 2.26 -7.02 -10.93
C CYS A 116 1.70 -7.35 -9.54
N CYS A 117 1.11 -8.55 -9.38
CA CYS A 117 0.69 -9.03 -8.07
C CYS A 117 1.90 -9.49 -7.23
N CYS A 118 1.70 -9.60 -5.91
CA CYS A 118 2.65 -10.27 -5.02
C CYS A 118 2.90 -11.69 -5.51
N GLN A 119 4.17 -12.06 -5.67
CA GLN A 119 4.57 -13.39 -6.13
C GLN A 119 4.80 -14.36 -4.97
N ARG A 120 5.02 -13.82 -3.77
CA ARG A 120 5.32 -14.58 -2.56
C ARG A 120 4.36 -14.22 -1.43
N GLU A 121 4.19 -15.16 -0.52
CA GLU A 121 3.33 -15.03 0.67
C GLU A 121 3.79 -13.88 1.58
N ASP A 122 5.09 -13.81 1.87
CA ASP A 122 5.71 -12.79 2.73
C ASP A 122 5.51 -11.35 2.21
N GLN A 123 5.46 -11.18 0.88
CA GLN A 123 5.16 -9.89 0.26
C GLN A 123 3.71 -9.47 0.54
N ALA A 124 2.77 -10.40 0.38
CA ALA A 124 1.35 -10.13 0.57
C ALA A 124 1.05 -9.85 2.06
N LEU A 125 1.53 -10.71 2.96
CA LEU A 125 1.37 -10.54 4.41
C LEU A 125 2.04 -9.27 4.90
N GLY A 126 3.29 -9.04 4.50
CA GLY A 126 4.01 -7.83 4.88
C GLY A 126 3.34 -6.56 4.37
N LEU A 127 2.59 -6.59 3.27
CA LEU A 127 1.77 -5.44 2.86
C LEU A 127 0.48 -5.31 3.68
N LEU A 128 -0.21 -6.41 3.95
CA LEU A 128 -1.41 -6.41 4.80
C LEU A 128 -1.11 -5.82 6.17
N GLU A 129 -0.03 -6.28 6.82
CA GLU A 129 0.45 -5.78 8.11
C GLU A 129 0.70 -4.28 8.12
N ARG A 130 1.33 -3.77 7.05
CA ARG A 130 1.65 -2.34 6.93
C ARG A 130 0.40 -1.49 6.66
N LEU A 131 -0.57 -2.03 5.95
CA LEU A 131 -1.83 -1.34 5.64
C LEU A 131 -2.83 -1.37 6.80
N ALA A 132 -2.79 -2.40 7.64
CA ALA A 132 -3.79 -2.62 8.68
C ALA A 132 -4.01 -1.40 9.60
N PRO A 133 -2.97 -0.71 10.11
CA PRO A 133 -3.14 0.46 10.95
C PRO A 133 -3.82 1.63 10.24
N LEU A 134 -3.57 1.80 8.93
CA LEU A 134 -4.14 2.89 8.13
C LEU A 134 -5.59 2.62 7.76
N VAL A 135 -5.92 1.36 7.44
CA VAL A 135 -7.28 0.92 7.13
C VAL A 135 -8.17 0.99 8.36
N ALA A 136 -7.62 0.86 9.57
CA ALA A 136 -8.36 0.98 10.82
C ALA A 136 -8.73 2.43 11.20
N LEU A 137 -8.28 3.43 10.43
CA LEU A 137 -8.53 4.84 10.73
C LEU A 137 -9.96 5.25 10.38
N THR A 138 -10.68 5.79 11.36
CA THR A 138 -12.04 6.31 11.20
C THR A 138 -12.05 7.78 10.78
N HIS A 139 -13.24 8.27 10.43
CA HIS A 139 -13.50 9.70 10.26
C HIS A 139 -12.98 10.49 11.47
N GLY A 140 -12.16 11.52 11.23
CA GLY A 140 -11.56 12.38 12.26
C GLY A 140 -10.16 11.98 12.73
N GLN A 141 -9.69 10.76 12.46
CA GLN A 141 -8.33 10.34 12.78
C GLN A 141 -7.32 10.70 11.68
N ALA A 142 -7.75 10.65 10.43
CA ALA A 142 -6.96 11.01 9.27
C ALA A 142 -7.79 11.73 8.20
N GLY A 143 -7.10 12.42 7.29
CA GLY A 143 -7.70 13.01 6.10
C GLY A 143 -8.42 11.97 5.26
N GLU A 144 -9.51 12.38 4.60
CA GLU A 144 -10.33 11.50 3.76
C GLU A 144 -9.51 10.85 2.64
N GLU A 145 -8.66 11.62 1.97
CA GLU A 145 -7.79 11.13 0.88
C GLU A 145 -6.89 9.97 1.36
N LEU A 146 -6.20 10.13 2.49
CA LEU A 146 -5.34 9.08 3.04
C LEU A 146 -6.12 7.79 3.32
N ARG A 147 -7.33 7.91 3.89
CA ARG A 147 -8.18 6.74 4.19
C ARG A 147 -8.65 6.05 2.91
N LEU A 148 -9.05 6.83 1.89
CA LEU A 148 -9.46 6.31 0.58
C LEU A 148 -8.30 5.59 -0.12
N GLU A 149 -7.11 6.17 -0.11
CA GLU A 149 -5.93 5.56 -0.73
C GLU A 149 -5.49 4.29 0.03
N ALA A 150 -5.64 4.25 1.36
CA ALA A 150 -5.37 3.04 2.14
C ALA A 150 -6.33 1.90 1.80
N LEU A 151 -7.64 2.19 1.71
CA LEU A 151 -8.67 1.24 1.29
C LEU A 151 -8.49 0.81 -0.16
N GLY A 152 -8.14 1.74 -1.06
CA GLY A 152 -7.86 1.47 -2.46
C GLY A 152 -6.67 0.53 -2.62
N CYS A 153 -5.59 0.78 -1.89
CA CYS A 153 -4.41 -0.08 -1.86
C CYS A 153 -4.73 -1.48 -1.32
N LEU A 154 -5.48 -1.58 -0.21
CA LEU A 154 -5.94 -2.85 0.34
C LEU A 154 -6.79 -3.63 -0.69
N ASN A 155 -7.72 -2.95 -1.37
CA ASN A 155 -8.55 -3.58 -2.39
C ASN A 155 -7.69 -4.14 -3.55
N GLN A 156 -6.70 -3.40 -4.03
CA GLN A 156 -5.80 -3.90 -5.08
C GLN A 156 -4.98 -5.11 -4.60
N LEU A 157 -4.54 -5.11 -3.34
CA LEU A 157 -3.84 -6.24 -2.76
C LEU A 157 -4.71 -7.50 -2.70
N LEU A 158 -5.94 -7.37 -2.19
CA LEU A 158 -6.89 -8.49 -2.12
C LEU A 158 -7.29 -9.02 -3.50
N LEU A 159 -7.48 -8.11 -4.48
CA LEU A 159 -7.69 -8.50 -5.88
C LEU A 159 -6.44 -9.19 -6.47
N GLY A 160 -5.25 -8.74 -6.12
CA GLY A 160 -3.99 -9.37 -6.51
C GLY A 160 -3.82 -10.78 -5.94
N ILE A 161 -4.17 -10.96 -4.66
CA ILE A 161 -4.16 -12.26 -3.96
C ILE A 161 -5.15 -13.22 -4.61
N SER A 162 -6.41 -12.79 -4.79
CA SER A 162 -7.47 -13.64 -5.37
C SER A 162 -7.24 -14.03 -6.84
N ARG A 163 -6.45 -13.23 -7.57
CA ARG A 163 -6.08 -13.50 -8.97
C ARG A 163 -4.68 -14.07 -9.12
N SER A 164 -3.99 -14.33 -8.01
CA SER A 164 -2.61 -14.79 -8.07
C SER A 164 -2.53 -16.17 -8.74
N PRO A 165 -1.61 -16.37 -9.70
CA PRO A 165 -1.36 -17.70 -10.24
C PRO A 165 -0.62 -18.59 -9.23
N SER A 166 -0.04 -18.02 -8.16
CA SER A 166 0.61 -18.77 -7.11
C SER A 166 -0.42 -19.30 -6.11
N PRO A 167 -0.56 -20.62 -5.92
CA PRO A 167 -1.50 -21.18 -4.96
C PRO A 167 -1.16 -20.80 -3.52
N GLU A 168 0.13 -20.62 -3.22
CA GLU A 168 0.62 -20.17 -1.90
C GLU A 168 0.08 -18.78 -1.58
N VAL A 169 0.20 -17.84 -2.52
CA VAL A 169 -0.34 -16.49 -2.36
C VAL A 169 -1.87 -16.50 -2.32
N ALA A 170 -2.53 -17.29 -3.16
CA ALA A 170 -4.00 -17.35 -3.20
C ALA A 170 -4.61 -17.90 -1.90
N LEU A 171 -3.88 -18.75 -1.17
CA LEU A 171 -4.31 -19.36 0.09
C LEU A 171 -3.81 -18.61 1.33
N VAL A 172 -3.03 -17.53 1.18
CA VAL A 172 -2.40 -16.82 2.30
C VAL A 172 -3.41 -16.38 3.36
N LEU A 173 -4.59 -15.91 2.94
CA LEU A 173 -5.65 -15.45 3.84
C LEU A 173 -6.42 -16.60 4.50
N CYS A 174 -6.23 -17.83 4.03
CA CYS A 174 -6.92 -19.03 4.50
C CYS A 174 -6.07 -19.87 5.46
N GLN A 175 -4.79 -19.53 5.65
CA GLN A 175 -3.89 -20.22 6.56
C GLN A 175 -4.23 -19.89 8.01
N GLU A 176 -4.14 -20.89 8.89
CA GLU A 176 -4.48 -20.77 10.32
C GLU A 176 -3.61 -19.72 11.02
N ASP A 177 -2.31 -19.67 10.70
CA ASP A 177 -1.36 -18.70 11.26
C ASP A 177 -1.74 -17.24 10.96
N ASN A 178 -2.50 -17.02 9.87
CA ASN A 178 -2.92 -15.69 9.43
C ASN A 178 -4.34 -15.32 9.91
N ALA A 179 -5.05 -16.24 10.57
CA ALA A 179 -6.45 -16.05 10.98
C ALA A 179 -6.64 -14.83 11.88
N VAL A 180 -5.68 -14.55 12.78
CA VAL A 180 -5.73 -13.38 13.69
C VAL A 180 -5.65 -12.07 12.90
N MET A 181 -4.72 -11.97 11.95
CA MET A 181 -4.57 -10.78 11.10
C MET A 181 -5.81 -10.55 10.24
N VAL A 182 -6.33 -11.62 9.62
CA VAL A 182 -7.57 -11.55 8.81
C VAL A 182 -8.76 -11.13 9.66
N GLY A 183 -8.91 -11.72 10.85
CA GLY A 183 -9.95 -11.33 11.80
C GLY A 183 -9.84 -9.86 12.24
N TYR A 184 -8.62 -9.38 12.49
CA TYR A 184 -8.37 -7.97 12.78
C TYR A 184 -8.75 -7.04 11.63
N LEU A 185 -8.36 -7.38 10.39
CA LEU A 185 -8.69 -6.60 9.20
C LEU A 185 -10.20 -6.53 8.97
N VAL A 186 -10.90 -7.67 9.03
CA VAL A 186 -12.36 -7.74 8.90
C VAL A 186 -13.04 -6.91 10.00
N SER A 187 -12.61 -7.08 11.25
CA SER A 187 -13.14 -6.27 12.36
C SER A 187 -12.90 -4.78 12.15
N SER A 188 -11.76 -4.38 11.60
CA SER A 188 -11.41 -2.98 11.39
C SER A 188 -12.27 -2.37 10.28
N LEU A 189 -12.45 -3.09 9.18
CA LEU A 189 -13.33 -2.69 8.08
C LEU A 189 -14.79 -2.53 8.53
N ILE A 190 -15.31 -3.45 9.35
CA ILE A 190 -16.66 -3.34 9.91
C ILE A 190 -16.79 -2.09 10.78
N LYS A 191 -15.82 -1.85 11.68
CA LYS A 191 -15.81 -0.65 12.54
C LYS A 191 -15.78 0.64 11.74
N VAL A 192 -14.96 0.70 10.68
CA VAL A 192 -14.91 1.85 9.79
C VAL A 192 -16.26 2.02 9.07
N ALA A 193 -16.84 0.96 8.55
CA ALA A 193 -18.15 1.02 7.91
C ALA A 193 -19.24 1.52 8.87
N ASP A 194 -19.30 1.00 10.09
CA ASP A 194 -20.25 1.44 11.12
C ASP A 194 -20.04 2.92 11.48
N ALA A 195 -18.79 3.36 11.59
CA ALA A 195 -18.46 4.76 11.87
C ALA A 195 -18.92 5.69 10.73
N GLU A 196 -18.74 5.28 9.47
CA GLU A 196 -19.21 6.04 8.30
C GLU A 196 -20.74 6.09 8.23
N VAL A 197 -21.42 4.97 8.50
CA VAL A 197 -22.89 4.92 8.57
C VAL A 197 -23.42 5.81 9.69
N GLY A 198 -22.78 5.78 10.87
CA GLY A 198 -23.13 6.60 12.03
C GLY A 198 -22.87 8.09 11.82
N ALA A 199 -21.81 8.46 11.10
CA ALA A 199 -21.53 9.83 10.72
C ALA A 199 -22.59 10.39 9.75
N GLY A 200 -23.28 9.51 8.99
CA GLY A 200 -24.32 9.89 8.05
C GLY A 200 -23.80 10.76 6.90
N ALA A 201 -24.72 11.33 6.10
CA ALA A 201 -24.38 12.20 4.97
C ALA A 201 -23.90 13.62 5.38
N VAL A 202 -23.25 13.77 6.53
CA VAL A 202 -22.83 15.06 7.09
C VAL A 202 -21.69 15.71 6.27
N GLY A 203 -21.05 14.96 5.36
CA GLY A 203 -19.89 15.41 4.57
C GLY A 203 -20.17 16.04 3.20
N SER A 204 -21.35 15.85 2.60
CA SER A 204 -21.64 16.48 1.30
C SER A 204 -22.17 17.90 1.52
N ARG A 205 -21.31 18.85 1.90
CA ARG A 205 -21.66 20.26 1.72
C ARG A 205 -22.04 20.43 0.25
N ALA A 206 -23.29 20.82 0.04
CA ALA A 206 -23.86 21.14 -1.24
C ALA A 206 -22.85 21.91 -2.08
N VAL A 207 -22.36 21.28 -3.15
CA VAL A 207 -21.80 22.00 -4.29
C VAL A 207 -22.98 22.82 -4.83
N ARG A 208 -23.05 24.08 -4.39
CA ARG A 208 -23.92 25.12 -4.95
C ARG A 208 -23.14 25.89 -6.01
#